data_AF-A0A926GPU9-F1
#
_entry.id   AF-A0A926GPU9-F1
#
_cell.length_a   1.000
_cell.length_b   1.000
_cell.length_c   1.000
_cell.angle_alpha   90.00
_cell.angle_beta   90.00
_cell.angle_gamma   90.00
#
_symmetry.space_group_name_H-M   'P 1'
#
loop_
_entity.id
_entity.type
_entity.pdbx_description
1 polymer ?
#
loop_
_entity_poly.entity_id
_entity_poly.type
_entity_poly.pdbx_seq_one_letter_code
_entity_poly.pdbx_strand_id
1 'polypeptide(L)' 'MPRTLQKHGNSQAIVIEKPLMEATGITMETPLEVTVSGDVITIRPANVGVSREEMAASLEKVF' A
#
# COMPACT_ATOMS: atom_id res chain seq x y z
N MET A 1 -4.40 -16.56 1.47
CA MET A 1 -5.30 -17.03 0.39
C MET A 1 -4.56 -16.87 -0.93
N PRO A 2 -4.24 -17.96 -1.65
CA PRO A 2 -3.53 -17.87 -2.92
C PRO A 2 -4.44 -17.24 -3.98
N ARG A 3 -3.91 -16.29 -4.75
CA ARG A 3 -4.57 -15.67 -5.91
C ARG A 3 -3.63 -15.73 -7.10
N THR A 4 -4.17 -15.80 -8.31
CA THR A 4 -3.40 -15.73 -9.55
C THR A 4 -3.56 -14.37 -10.20
N LEU A 5 -2.56 -13.98 -10.98
CA LEU A 5 -2.61 -12.77 -11.80
C LEU A 5 -3.66 -12.90 -12.90
N GLN A 6 -4.28 -11.77 -13.23
CA GLN A 6 -5.18 -11.62 -14.36
C GLN A 6 -4.54 -10.71 -15.40
N LYS A 7 -4.83 -10.95 -16.68
CA LYS A 7 -4.38 -10.07 -17.76
C LYS A 7 -5.15 -8.75 -17.69
N HIS A 8 -4.44 -7.64 -17.67
CA HIS A 8 -4.98 -6.29 -17.72
C HIS A 8 -4.28 -5.51 -18.83
N GLY A 9 -4.86 -5.53 -20.03
CA GLY A 9 -4.21 -4.97 -21.22
C GLY A 9 -2.89 -5.71 -21.54
N ASN A 10 -1.79 -4.96 -21.59
CA ASN A 10 -0.42 -5.49 -21.78
C ASN A 10 0.28 -5.85 -20.44
N SER A 11 -0.41 -5.70 -19.32
CA SER A 11 0.13 -5.92 -17.98
C SER A 11 -0.61 -7.06 -17.26
N GLN A 12 -0.13 -7.39 -16.07
CA GLN A 12 -0.77 -8.30 -15.13
C GLN A 12 -1.25 -7.53 -13.91
N ALA A 13 -2.40 -7.94 -13.37
CA ALA A 13 -2.97 -7.36 -12.17
C ALA A 13 -3.37 -8.46 -11.17
N ILE A 14 -3.24 -8.16 -9.88
CA ILE A 14 -3.82 -8.97 -8.81
C ILE A 14 -5.12 -8.32 -8.36
N VAL A 15 -6.20 -9.10 -8.27
CA VAL A 15 -7.48 -8.59 -7.77
C VAL A 15 -7.45 -8.63 -6.25
N ILE A 16 -7.56 -7.45 -5.63
CA ILE A 16 -7.70 -7.29 -4.18
C ILE A 16 -9.19 -7.19 -3.87
N GLU A 17 -9.69 -8.07 -3.02
CA GLU A 17 -11.10 -8.04 -2.62
C GLU A 17 -11.41 -6.84 -1.72
N LYS A 18 -12.65 -6.36 -1.81
CA LYS A 18 -13.16 -5.23 -1.03
C LYS A 18 -12.86 -5.33 0.48
N PRO A 19 -13.01 -6.48 1.17
CA PRO A 19 -12.71 -6.56 2.60
C PRO A 19 -11.23 -6.30 2.93
N LEU A 20 -10.30 -6.62 2.02
CA LEU A 20 -8.87 -6.30 2.22
C LEU A 20 -8.59 -4.80 2.00
N MET A 21 -9.26 -4.18 1.03
CA MET A 21 -9.18 -2.72 0.83
C MET A 21 -9.74 -1.98 2.05
N GLU A 22 -10.89 -2.42 2.57
CA GLU A 22 -11.51 -1.85 3.77
C GLU A 22 -10.64 -2.03 5.02
N ALA A 23 -10.04 -3.22 5.21
CA ALA A 23 -9.16 -3.49 6.34
C ALA A 23 -7.85 -2.66 6.31
N THR A 24 -7.36 -2.32 5.12
CA THR A 24 -6.11 -1.53 4.96
C THR A 24 -6.36 -0.03 4.89
N GLY A 25 -7.60 0.41 4.66
CA GLY A 25 -7.93 1.82 4.44
C GLY A 25 -7.43 2.39 3.11
N ILE A 26 -6.90 1.53 2.22
CA ILE A 26 -6.43 1.95 0.90
C ILE A 26 -7.64 2.26 0.02
N THR A 27 -7.60 3.42 -0.64
CA THR A 27 -8.60 3.86 -1.61
C THR A 27 -8.00 3.88 -3.02
N MET A 28 -8.85 4.07 -4.04
CA MET A 28 -8.40 4.24 -5.43
C MET A 28 -7.52 5.49 -5.65
N GLU A 29 -7.55 6.43 -4.70
CA GLU A 29 -6.78 7.68 -4.74
C GLU A 29 -5.50 7.57 -3.92
N THR A 30 -5.34 6.51 -3.11
CA THR A 30 -4.17 6.30 -2.26
C THR A 30 -2.97 5.96 -3.14
N PRO A 31 -1.91 6.79 -3.16
CA PRO A 31 -0.69 6.46 -3.90
C PRO A 31 -0.05 5.22 -3.27
N LEU A 32 0.41 4.28 -4.10
CA LEU A 32 1.03 3.03 -3.64
C LEU A 32 2.47 2.94 -4.12
N GLU A 33 3.34 2.42 -3.26
CA GLU A 33 4.69 1.99 -3.61
C GLU A 33 4.73 0.47 -3.74
N VAL A 34 5.43 0.00 -4.78
CA VAL A 34 5.67 -1.42 -5.02
C VAL A 34 7.17 -1.68 -4.91
N THR A 35 7.55 -2.58 -4.02
CA THR A 35 8.95 -3.00 -3.84
C THR A 35 9.08 -4.49 -4.10
N VAL A 36 10.11 -4.86 -4.86
CA VAL A 36 10.47 -6.25 -5.11
C VAL A 36 11.68 -6.60 -4.25
N SER A 37 11.58 -7.68 -3.47
CA SER A 37 12.66 -8.15 -2.60
C SER A 37 12.76 -9.66 -2.71
N GLY A 38 13.70 -10.13 -3.54
CA GLY A 38 13.81 -11.55 -3.89
C GLY A 38 12.58 -12.03 -4.65
N ASP A 39 11.87 -13.00 -4.08
CA ASP A 39 10.63 -13.59 -4.59
C ASP A 39 9.35 -12.93 -4.03
N VAL A 40 9.50 -11.88 -3.21
CA VAL A 40 8.38 -11.17 -2.57
C VAL A 40 8.13 -9.83 -3.26
N ILE A 41 6.86 -9.56 -3.56
CA ILE A 41 6.37 -8.23 -3.95
C ILE A 41 5.61 -7.65 -2.76
N THR A 42 6.06 -6.50 -2.27
CA THR A 42 5.40 -5.75 -1.20
C THR A 42 4.72 -4.52 -1.78
N ILE A 43 3.44 -4.34 -1.45
CA ILE A 43 2.65 -3.16 -1.82
C ILE A 43 2.27 -2.44 -0.53
N ARG A 44 2.56 -1.14 -0.47
CA ARG A 44 2.23 -0.30 0.69
C ARG A 44 1.75 1.09 0.23
N PRO A 45 0.97 1.81 1.04
CA PRO A 45 0.76 3.24 0.83
C PRO A 45 2.10 3.95 0.69
N ALA A 46 2.24 4.74 -0.39
CA ALA A 46 3.36 5.65 -0.51
C ALA A 46 3.11 6.80 0.47
N ASN A 47 4.02 7.00 1.43
CA ASN A 47 3.92 8.07 2.43
C ASN A 47 4.03 9.45 1.74
N VAL A 48 2.91 9.95 1.20
CA VAL A 48 2.81 11.27 0.57
C VAL A 48 2.42 12.38 1.56
N GLY A 49 2.52 12.14 2.87
CA GLY A 49 2.25 13.15 3.88
C GLY A 49 2.85 12.78 5.22
N VAL A 50 3.49 13.78 5.82
CA VAL A 50 4.19 13.76 7.11
C VAL A 50 5.55 13.05 7.03
N SER A 51 6.62 13.85 6.96
CA SER A 51 7.98 13.33 7.06
C SER A 51 8.16 12.58 8.39
N ARG A 52 9.17 11.72 8.48
CA ARG A 52 9.46 10.99 9.73
C ARG A 52 9.68 11.96 10.90
N GLU A 53 10.20 13.14 10.61
CA GLU A 53 10.40 14.25 11.54
C GLU A 53 9.07 14.87 11.98
N GLU A 54 8.13 15.10 11.06
CA GLU A 54 6.80 15.65 11.37
C GLU A 54 5.95 14.64 12.17
N MET A 55 6.14 13.34 11.92
CA MET A 55 5.49 12.25 12.67
C MET A 55 6.07 12.16 14.09
N ALA A 56 7.40 12.25 14.22
CA ALA A 56 8.07 12.30 15.52
C ALA A 56 7.64 13.52 16.34
N ALA A 57 7.58 14.71 15.72
CA ALA A 57 7.16 15.95 16.38
C ALA A 57 5.69 15.93 16.83
N SER A 58 4.83 15.15 16.18
CA SER A 58 3.43 14.99 16.58
C SER A 58 3.28 14.02 17.76
N LEU A 59 4.12 12.99 17.82
CA LEU A 59 4.18 12.06 18.96
C LEU A 59 4.68 12.77 20.23
N GLU A 60 5.65 13.68 20.12
CA GLU A 60 6.13 14.49 21.25
C GLU A 60 5.10 15.48 21.82
N LYS A 61 4.03 15.80 21.07
CA LYS A 61 2.96 16.71 21.54
C LYS A 61 1.81 15.99 22.25
N VAL A 62 1.74 14.67 22.15
CA VAL A 62 0.68 13.84 22.75
C VAL A 62 1.12 13.24 24.09
N PHE A 63 2.42 13.30 24.38
CA PHE A 63 3.03 12.94 25.67
C PHE A 63 3.63 14.17 26.35
#